data_AF-A0A9E4HT44-F1
#
_entry.id   AF-A0A9E4HT44-F1
#
_cell.length_a   1.000
_cell.length_b   1.000
_cell.length_c   1.000
_cell.angle_alpha   90.00
_cell.angle_beta   90.00
_cell.angle_gamma   90.00
#
_symmetry.space_group_name_H-M   'P 1'
#
loop_
_entity.id
_entity.type
_entity.pdbx_description
1 polymer ?
#
loop_
_entity_poly.entity_id
_entity_poly.type
_entity_poly.pdbx_seq_one_letter_code
_entity_poly.pdbx_strand_id
1 'polypeptide(L)' 'MMPGSNQPRGEVSREPDLQNFYLSPQTYQAAFREAGGDFRWVDVSLQPSERGNPFWDEFMRRSPVVGFVATR' A
#
# COMPACT_ATOMS: atom_id res chain seq x y z
N MET A 1 -36.84 11.23 41.25
CA MET A 1 -36.02 12.12 40.39
C MET A 1 -34.94 11.28 39.75
N MET A 2 -34.96 11.12 38.42
CA MET A 2 -33.78 10.70 37.65
C MET A 2 -32.99 11.98 37.31
N PRO A 3 -31.65 11.97 37.42
CA PRO A 3 -30.80 11.99 36.22
C PRO A 3 -29.50 11.19 36.46
N GLY A 4 -28.74 10.74 35.47
CA GLY A 4 -28.81 10.76 34.02
C GLY A 4 -27.63 9.90 33.58
N SER A 5 -27.92 8.76 32.96
CA SER A 5 -26.91 7.79 32.52
C SER A 5 -26.10 8.40 31.37
N ASN A 6 -24.92 8.94 31.66
CA ASN A 6 -23.98 9.37 30.64
C ASN A 6 -23.16 8.16 30.20
N GLN A 7 -23.76 7.27 29.40
CA GLN A 7 -23.00 6.26 28.67
C GLN A 7 -22.17 6.98 27.60
N PRO A 8 -20.83 6.89 27.59
CA PRO A 8 -20.08 7.28 26.42
C PRO A 8 -20.54 6.37 25.28
N ARG A 9 -21.08 6.96 24.20
CA ARG A 9 -21.21 6.26 22.93
C ARG A 9 -19.78 5.94 22.50
N GLY A 10 -19.33 4.72 22.77
CA GLY A 10 -18.14 4.20 22.13
C GLY A 10 -18.42 4.21 20.64
N GLU A 11 -17.81 5.14 19.93
CA GLU A 11 -17.72 5.10 18.48
C GLU A 11 -17.08 3.76 18.13
N VAL A 12 -17.89 2.84 17.59
CA VAL A 12 -17.35 1.64 16.97
C VAL A 12 -16.74 2.11 15.66
N SER A 13 -15.46 2.50 15.72
CA SER A 13 -14.62 2.61 14.52
C SER A 13 -14.60 1.23 13.88
N ARG A 14 -15.47 1.03 12.90
CA ARG A 14 -15.36 -0.10 11.98
C ARG A 14 -14.19 0.22 11.08
N GLU A 15 -12.99 -0.11 11.53
CA GLU A 15 -11.87 -0.20 10.59
C GLU A 15 -12.27 -1.25 9.54
N PRO A 16 -12.18 -0.93 8.24
CA PRO A 16 -12.41 -1.94 7.22
C PRO A 16 -11.39 -3.06 7.44
N ASP A 17 -11.84 -4.32 7.41
CA ASP A 17 -10.95 -5.47 7.40
C ASP A 17 -10.06 -5.38 6.16
N LEU A 18 -8.84 -4.88 6.36
CA LEU A 18 -7.87 -4.68 5.29
C LEU A 18 -7.18 -6.01 5.03
N GLN A 19 -7.65 -6.72 3.99
CA GLN A 19 -7.02 -7.94 3.52
C GLN A 19 -6.09 -7.62 2.34
N ASN A 20 -4.79 -7.71 2.61
CA ASN A 20 -3.75 -7.54 1.58
C ASN A 20 -3.39 -8.89 0.95
N PHE A 21 -3.16 -8.87 -0.37
CA PHE A 21 -2.65 -10.00 -1.13
C PHE A 21 -1.27 -9.66 -1.67
N TYR A 22 -0.30 -10.53 -1.40
CA TYR A 22 1.02 -10.45 -2.00
C TYR A 22 1.14 -11.53 -3.08
N LEU A 23 1.02 -11.12 -4.34
CA LEU A 23 1.20 -12.00 -5.48
C LEU A 23 2.66 -12.01 -5.91
N SER A 24 3.09 -13.09 -6.57
CA SER A 24 4.43 -13.13 -7.12
C SER A 24 4.56 -12.14 -8.30
N PRO A 25 5.75 -11.57 -8.53
CA PRO A 25 6.00 -10.70 -9.69
C PRO A 25 5.55 -11.33 -11.03
N GLN A 26 5.72 -12.64 -11.17
CA GLN A 26 5.35 -13.37 -12.39
C GLN A 26 3.85 -13.31 -12.66
N THR A 27 3.01 -13.27 -11.61
CA THR A 27 1.55 -13.17 -11.76
C THR A 27 1.15 -11.86 -12.43
N TYR A 28 1.74 -10.74 -12.02
CA TYR A 28 1.46 -9.43 -12.64
C TYR A 28 1.88 -9.41 -14.12
N GLN A 29 3.10 -9.86 -14.42
CA GLN A 29 3.60 -9.88 -15.79
C GLN A 29 2.75 -10.76 -16.72
N ALA A 30 2.30 -11.93 -16.24
CA ALA A 30 1.42 -12.80 -17.00
C ALA A 30 0.09 -12.11 -17.34
N ALA A 31 -0.53 -11.46 -16.35
CA ALA A 31 -1.82 -10.77 -16.52
C ALA A 31 -1.75 -9.66 -17.58
N PHE A 32 -0.71 -8.82 -17.56
CA PHE A 32 -0.56 -7.75 -18.56
C PHE A 32 -0.27 -8.30 -19.96
N ARG A 33 0.53 -9.35 -20.07
CA ARG A 33 0.79 -10.02 -21.36
C ARG A 33 -0.49 -10.63 -21.94
N GLU A 34 -1.32 -11.27 -21.11
CA GLU A 34 -2.61 -11.84 -21.55
C GLU A 34 -3.59 -10.76 -22.00
N ALA A 35 -3.55 -9.58 -21.39
CA ALA A 35 -4.32 -8.42 -21.80
C ALA A 35 -3.82 -7.75 -23.10
N GLY A 36 -2.70 -8.23 -23.67
CA GLY A 36 -2.07 -7.66 -24.86
C GLY A 36 -1.33 -6.34 -24.60
N GLY A 37 -0.92 -6.08 -23.36
CA GLY A 37 -0.17 -4.89 -22.98
C GLY A 37 1.31 -5.15 -22.76
N ASP A 38 2.11 -4.09 -22.90
CA ASP A 38 3.52 -4.10 -22.50
C ASP A 38 3.64 -3.91 -20.99
N PHE A 39 4.69 -4.49 -20.39
CA PHE A 39 4.92 -4.44 -18.96
C PHE A 39 6.40 -4.37 -18.62
N ARG A 40 6.78 -3.48 -17.70
CA ARG A 40 8.12 -3.46 -17.10
C ARG A 40 8.09 -3.08 -15.63
N TRP A 41 8.93 -3.76 -14.83
CA TRP A 41 9.23 -3.35 -13.46
C TRP A 41 10.05 -2.06 -13.46
N VAL A 42 9.81 -1.21 -12.47
CA VAL A 42 10.57 0.02 -12.22
C VAL A 42 10.95 0.15 -10.76
N ASP A 43 12.10 0.75 -10.51
CA ASP A 43 12.54 1.04 -9.15
C ASP A 43 11.66 2.13 -8.52
N VAL A 44 11.25 1.88 -7.29
CA VAL A 44 10.58 2.88 -6.45
C VAL A 44 11.65 3.58 -5.65
N SER A 45 11.67 4.91 -5.71
CA SER A 45 12.63 5.71 -4.94
C SER A 45 11.91 6.85 -4.22
N LEU A 46 12.46 7.23 -3.08
CA LEU A 46 12.00 8.42 -2.36
C LEU A 46 12.18 9.66 -3.23
N GLN A 47 11.28 10.62 -3.05
CA GLN A 47 11.48 11.96 -3.57
C GLN A 47 12.83 12.50 -3.05
N PRO A 48 13.58 13.26 -3.86
CA PRO A 48 14.92 13.71 -3.46
C PRO A 48 14.96 14.48 -2.13
N SER A 49 13.89 15.23 -1.81
CA SER A 49 13.76 15.99 -0.55
C SER A 49 13.60 15.12 0.70
N GLU A 50 13.16 13.87 0.54
CA GLU A 50 12.92 12.92 1.64
C GLU A 50 14.15 12.02 1.91
N ARG A 51 15.19 12.12 1.08
CA ARG A 51 16.42 11.35 1.24
C ARG A 51 17.24 11.85 2.42
N GLY A 52 17.89 10.94 3.13
CA GLY A 52 18.67 11.29 4.33
C GLY A 52 17.80 11.38 5.59
N ASN A 53 16.50 11.12 5.49
CA ASN A 53 15.66 10.84 6.64
C ASN A 53 15.90 9.38 7.08
N PRO A 54 16.47 9.13 8.28
CA PRO A 54 16.82 7.79 8.71
C PRO A 54 15.64 6.81 8.72
N PHE A 55 14.43 7.31 8.99
CA PHE A 55 13.23 6.49 8.97
C PHE A 55 12.90 6.01 7.56
N TRP A 56 12.89 6.92 6.58
CA TRP A 56 12.55 6.58 5.20
C TRP A 56 13.64 5.76 4.53
N ASP A 57 14.91 6.06 4.82
CA ASP A 57 16.04 5.30 4.31
C ASP A 57 16.00 3.85 4.83
N GLU A 58 15.67 3.67 6.11
CA GLU A 58 15.49 2.34 6.73
C GLU A 58 14.28 1.60 6.14
N PHE A 59 13.16 2.29 5.98
CA PHE A 59 11.94 1.73 5.40
C PHE A 59 12.18 1.25 3.97
N MET A 60 12.94 1.99 3.17
CA MET A 60 13.23 1.66 1.77
C MET A 60 14.36 0.64 1.60
N ARG A 61 15.14 0.33 2.64
CA ARG A 61 16.25 -0.64 2.58
C ARG A 61 15.80 -2.02 2.07
N ARG A 62 14.58 -2.42 2.40
CA ARG A 62 13.88 -3.55 1.77
C ARG A 62 12.61 -3.00 1.15
N SER A 63 12.68 -2.59 -0.11
CA SER A 63 11.59 -1.88 -0.79
C SER A 63 10.25 -2.58 -0.52
N PRO A 64 9.36 -1.99 0.30
CA PRO A 64 8.10 -2.61 0.69
C PRO A 64 7.05 -2.49 -0.42
N VAL A 65 7.36 -1.70 -1.44
CA VAL A 65 6.52 -1.43 -2.60
C VAL A 65 7.30 -1.82 -3.86
N VAL A 66 6.59 -2.39 -4.82
CA VAL A 66 7.07 -2.65 -6.17
C VAL A 66 6.38 -1.70 -7.14
N GLY A 67 7.13 -1.12 -8.07
CA GLY A 67 6.60 -0.23 -9.10
C GLY A 67 6.61 -0.92 -10.45
N PHE A 68 5.61 -0.64 -11.29
CA PHE A 68 5.60 -1.09 -12.68
C PHE A 68 5.02 -0.01 -13.60
N VAL A 69 5.35 -0.12 -14.89
CA VAL A 69 4.73 0.65 -15.97
C VAL A 69 4.11 -0.35 -16.94
N ALA A 70 2.86 -0.08 -17.33
CA ALA A 70 2.15 -0.86 -18.35
C ALA A 70 1.52 0.06 -19.38
N THR A 71 1.56 -0.33 -20.65
CA THR A 71 0.96 0.39 -21.78
C THR A 71 0.13 -0.57 -22.63
N ARG A 72 -0.79 0.00 -23.42
CA ARG A 72 -1.67 -0.72 -24.33
C ARG A 72 -1.41 -0.29 -25.76
#